data_AF-A0A2V9D6H5-F1
#
_entry.id   AF-A0A2V9D6H5-F1
#
_cell.length_a   1.000
_cell.length_b   1.000
_cell.length_c   1.000
_cell.angle_alpha   90.00
_cell.angle_beta   90.00
_cell.angle_gamma   90.00
#
_symmetry.space_group_name_H-M   'P 1'
#
loop_
_entity.id
_entity.type
_entity.pdbx_description
1 polymer ?
#
loop_
_entity_poly.entity_id
_entity_poly.type
_entity_poly.pdbx_seq_one_letter_code
_entity_poly.pdbx_strand_id
1 'polypeptide(L)'
;MRRPTSIAPPKGKLGILTPGMGAVSTTFMAGVELVRKGGALPVGSLTQLATIRLGKRTERRSPLIREFLPLEKLDNLVFGGWDIFPDTAYEAARK
;
A
#
# COMPACT_ATOMS: atom_id res chain seq x y z
N MET A 1 -5.75 -1.15 33.82
CA MET A 1 -5.63 -0.66 32.42
C MET A 1 -4.61 -1.54 31.69
N ARG A 2 -4.92 -2.09 30.52
CA ARG A 2 -3.90 -2.77 29.69
C ARG A 2 -2.88 -1.73 29.24
N ARG A 3 -1.58 -1.99 29.41
CA ARG A 3 -0.54 -1.13 28.83
C ARG A 3 -0.74 -1.06 27.31
N PRO A 4 -0.67 0.13 26.68
CA PRO A 4 -0.71 0.23 25.24
C PRO A 4 0.44 -0.58 24.64
N THR A 5 0.14 -1.43 23.67
CA THR A 5 1.16 -2.15 22.90
C THR A 5 1.99 -1.12 22.13
N SER A 6 3.31 -1.14 22.32
CA SER A 6 4.21 -0.33 21.50
C SER A 6 4.26 -0.91 20.08
N ILE A 7 3.91 -0.09 19.08
CA ILE A 7 3.98 -0.48 17.67
C ILE A 7 5.33 0.00 17.13
N ALA A 8 6.18 -0.93 16.71
CA ALA A 8 7.46 -0.59 16.12
C ALA A 8 7.26 0.04 14.73
N PRO A 9 8.06 1.06 14.36
CA PRO A 9 8.02 1.61 13.01
C PRO A 9 8.59 0.61 12.00
N PRO A 10 8.19 0.72 10.71
CA PRO A 10 8.75 -0.10 9.66
C PRO A 10 10.23 0.25 9.45
N LYS A 11 11.03 -0.74 9.04
CA LYS A 11 12.47 -0.60 8.84
C LYS A 11 12.89 -1.29 7.54
N GLY A 12 13.57 -0.54 6.67
CA GLY A 12 14.10 -1.05 5.41
C GLY A 12 13.06 -1.08 4.30
N LYS A 13 13.18 -2.05 3.39
CA LYS A 13 12.23 -2.26 2.29
C LYS A 13 11.25 -3.37 2.63
N LEU A 14 10.01 -3.25 2.17
CA LEU A 14 8.98 -4.27 2.35
C LEU A 14 8.85 -5.12 1.10
N GLY A 15 9.23 -6.39 1.18
CA GLY A 15 9.04 -7.37 0.12
C GLY A 15 7.57 -7.78 0.00
N ILE A 16 7.01 -7.67 -1.20
CA ILE A 16 5.67 -8.10 -1.57
C ILE A 16 5.81 -9.21 -2.62
N LEU A 17 5.40 -10.43 -2.26
CA LEU A 17 5.43 -11.58 -3.15
C LEU A 17 4.02 -12.01 -3.51
N THR A 18 3.66 -11.92 -4.79
CA THR A 18 2.34 -12.29 -5.30
C THR A 18 2.35 -13.68 -5.95
N PRO A 19 1.58 -14.65 -5.44
CA PRO A 19 1.33 -15.90 -6.15
C PRO A 19 0.29 -15.67 -7.24
N GLY A 20 0.70 -15.77 -8.50
CA GLY A 20 -0.06 -15.34 -9.67
C GLY A 20 0.31 -13.92 -10.10
N MET A 21 0.69 -13.77 -11.37
CA MET A 21 1.03 -12.54 -12.08
C MET A 21 -0.07 -12.11 -13.05
N GLY A 22 -1.33 -12.36 -12.71
CA GLY A 22 -2.50 -11.94 -13.49
C GLY A 22 -2.90 -10.48 -13.26
N ALA A 23 -4.15 -10.16 -13.62
CA ALA A 23 -4.68 -8.80 -13.65
C ALA A 23 -4.54 -8.03 -12.32
N VAL A 24 -4.82 -8.66 -11.18
CA VAL A 24 -4.77 -7.98 -9.88
C VAL A 24 -3.34 -7.63 -9.47
N SER A 25 -2.43 -8.59 -9.54
CA SER A 25 -1.03 -8.41 -9.14
C SER A 25 -0.34 -7.36 -10.01
N THR A 26 -0.51 -7.45 -11.33
CA THR A 26 0.10 -6.52 -12.28
C THR A 26 -0.50 -5.12 -12.19
N THR A 27 -1.83 -5.00 -12.02
CA THR A 27 -2.48 -3.70 -11.79
C THR A 27 -2.01 -3.06 -10.48
N PHE A 28 -1.84 -3.84 -9.42
CA PHE A 28 -1.32 -3.34 -8.15
C PHE A 28 0.11 -2.80 -8.31
N MET A 29 1.00 -3.58 -8.95
CA MET A 29 2.38 -3.17 -9.22
C MET A 29 2.41 -1.90 -10.08
N ALA A 30 1.70 -1.88 -11.21
CA ALA A 30 1.65 -0.74 -12.12
C ALA A 30 1.06 0.51 -11.46
N GLY A 31 0.00 0.36 -10.68
CA GLY A 31 -0.63 1.45 -9.93
C GLY A 31 0.32 2.06 -8.89
N VAL A 32 1.04 1.23 -8.14
CA VAL A 32 2.05 1.71 -7.20
C VAL A 32 3.18 2.45 -7.93
N GLU A 33 3.69 1.90 -9.03
CA GLU A 33 4.73 2.55 -9.84
C GLU A 33 4.27 3.89 -10.43
N LEU A 34 3.02 3.99 -10.86
CA LEU A 34 2.45 5.24 -11.37
C LEU A 34 2.35 6.31 -10.27
N VAL A 35 1.94 5.92 -9.06
CA VAL A 35 1.88 6.81 -7.90
C VAL A 35 3.28 7.26 -7.47
N ARG A 36 4.27 6.36 -7.42
CA ARG A 36 5.67 6.68 -7.12
C ARG A 36 6.26 7.72 -8.06
N LYS A 37 5.90 7.64 -9.34
CA LYS A 37 6.34 8.59 -10.38
C LYS A 37 5.55 9.91 -10.35
N GLY A 38 4.62 10.08 -9.42
CA GLY A 38 3.75 11.26 -9.35
C GLY A 38 2.73 11.36 -10.49
N GLY A 39 2.51 10.28 -11.24
CA GLY A 39 1.60 10.25 -12.39
C GLY A 39 0.12 10.05 -12.00
N ALA A 40 -0.16 9.62 -10.77
CA ALA A 40 -1.52 9.47 -10.26
C ALA A 40 -1.58 9.59 -8.73
N LEU A 41 -2.77 9.86 -8.22
CA LEU A 41 -3.09 9.69 -6.79
C LEU A 41 -3.54 8.24 -6.53
N PRO A 42 -3.27 7.69 -5.33
CA PRO A 42 -3.68 6.33 -4.97
C PRO A 42 -5.19 6.26 -4.61
N VAL A 43 -6.05 6.67 -5.53
CA VAL A 43 -7.52 6.70 -5.36
C VAL A 43 -8.04 5.29 -5.08
N GLY A 44 -8.95 5.18 -4.10
CA GLY A 44 -9.46 3.89 -3.62
C GLY A 44 -8.60 3.22 -2.54
N SER A 45 -7.37 3.70 -2.30
CA SER A 45 -6.54 3.18 -1.22
C SER A 45 -6.92 3.78 0.13
N LEU A 46 -7.54 2.96 0.98
CA LEU A 46 -7.91 3.33 2.34
C LEU A 46 -6.71 3.85 3.15
N THR A 47 -5.59 3.12 3.12
CA THR A 47 -4.42 3.47 3.93
C THR A 47 -3.76 4.77 3.48
N GLN A 48 -3.84 5.10 2.18
CA GLN A 48 -3.15 6.27 1.64
C GLN A 48 -4.01 7.54 1.68
N LEU A 49 -5.32 7.45 1.48
CA LEU A 49 -6.18 8.64 1.31
C LEU A 49 -7.31 8.77 2.33
N ALA A 50 -7.66 7.73 3.08
CA ALA A 50 -8.74 7.84 4.06
C ALA A 50 -8.25 8.41 5.39
N THR A 51 -9.21 8.91 6.18
CA THR A 51 -8.98 9.44 7.52
C THR A 51 -9.49 8.48 8.58
N ILE A 52 -8.92 8.55 9.78
CA ILE A 52 -9.39 7.83 10.96
C ILE A 52 -9.94 8.81 11.99
N ARG A 53 -11.18 8.61 12.44
CA ARG A 53 -11.78 9.46 13.48
C ARG A 53 -11.25 9.05 14.86
N LEU A 54 -10.73 10.03 15.60
CA LEU A 54 -10.25 9.88 16.97
C LEU A 54 -11.13 10.66 17.95
N GLY A 55 -11.40 10.09 19.12
CA GLY A 55 -12.15 10.76 20.19
C GLY A 55 -13.62 11.02 19.86
N LYS A 56 -14.21 12.01 20.53
CA LYS A 56 -15.63 12.38 20.33
C LYS A 56 -15.82 13.12 19.01
N ARG A 57 -17.04 13.05 18.44
CA ARG A 57 -17.39 13.72 17.18
C ARG A 57 -17.19 15.25 17.23
N THR A 58 -17.32 15.86 18.41
CA THR A 58 -17.14 17.30 18.63
C THR A 58 -15.68 17.75 18.56
N GLU A 59 -14.72 16.83 18.70
CA GLU A 59 -13.28 17.16 18.70
C GLU A 59 -12.73 17.38 17.29
N ARG A 60 -13.46 17.01 16.23
CA ARG A 60 -13.05 17.17 14.82
C ARG A 60 -11.65 16.59 14.50
N ARG A 61 -11.25 15.52 15.19
CA ARG A 61 -9.95 14.85 15.00
C ARG A 61 -10.08 13.70 14.00
N SER A 62 -9.75 13.97 12.74
CA SER A 62 -9.77 12.98 11.65
C SER A 62 -8.52 13.07 10.77
N PRO A 63 -7.31 12.74 11.28
CA PRO A 63 -6.09 12.73 10.47
C PRO A 63 -6.14 11.66 9.38
N LEU A 64 -5.28 11.78 8.35
CA LEU A 64 -5.05 10.71 7.38
C LEU A 64 -4.48 9.48 8.08
N ILE A 65 -4.90 8.28 7.67
CA ILE A 65 -4.44 7.02 8.27
C ILE A 65 -2.91 6.90 8.18
N ARG A 66 -2.33 7.20 7.02
CA ARG A 66 -0.88 7.20 6.78
C ARG A 66 -0.09 8.23 7.60
N GLU A 67 -0.73 9.26 8.13
CA GLU A 67 -0.10 10.28 8.99
C GLU A 67 -0.24 9.92 10.48
N PHE A 68 -1.18 9.05 10.82
CA PHE A 68 -1.45 8.63 12.18
C PHE A 68 -0.70 7.36 12.59
N LEU A 69 -0.57 6.40 11.68
CA LEU A 69 0.11 5.12 11.94
C LEU A 69 1.48 5.09 11.25
N PRO A 70 2.48 4.39 11.82
CA PRO A 70 3.77 4.18 11.18
C PRO A 70 3.63 3.12 10.09
N LEU A 71 2.97 3.46 8.98
CA LEU A 71 2.85 2.59 7.81
C LEU A 71 4.06 2.76 6.89
N GLU A 72 4.42 1.67 6.22
CA GLU A 72 5.48 1.74 5.21
C GLU A 72 5.03 2.59 4.01
N LYS A 73 5.97 3.34 3.45
CA LYS A 73 5.72 4.17 2.27
C LYS A 73 5.61 3.31 1.03
N LEU A 74 4.81 3.78 0.08
CA LEU A 74 4.72 3.14 -1.23
C LEU A 74 6.09 3.03 -1.89
N ASP A 75 7.02 3.97 -1.71
CA ASP A 75 8.38 3.94 -2.28
C ASP A 75 9.25 2.77 -1.81
N ASN A 76 8.95 2.23 -0.63
CA ASN A 76 9.76 1.18 0.00
C ASN A 76 9.27 -0.24 -0.31
N LEU A 77 8.15 -0.38 -1.03
CA LEU A 77 7.68 -1.70 -1.48
C LEU A 77 8.64 -2.30 -2.53
N VAL A 78 8.84 -3.60 -2.51
CA VAL A 78 9.62 -4.31 -3.52
C VAL A 78 8.79 -5.49 -3.99
N PHE A 79 8.50 -5.53 -5.29
CA PHE A 79 7.62 -6.53 -5.86
C PHE A 79 8.40 -7.72 -6.41
N GLY A 80 7.86 -8.91 -6.16
CA GLY A 80 8.22 -10.15 -6.81
C GLY A 80 7.00 -11.07 -6.85
N GLY A 81 7.14 -12.24 -7.46
CA GLY A 81 6.05 -13.19 -7.57
C GLY A 81 6.41 -14.37 -8.45
N TRP A 82 5.41 -15.21 -8.68
CA TRP A 82 5.50 -16.36 -9.58
C TRP A 82 4.17 -16.58 -10.27
N ASP A 83 4.19 -17.19 -11.44
CA ASP A 83 3.01 -17.63 -12.18
C ASP A 83 3.36 -18.93 -12.93
N ILE A 84 2.34 -19.69 -13.32
CA ILE A 84 2.48 -20.87 -14.18
C ILE A 84 2.69 -20.47 -15.65
N PHE A 85 2.31 -19.26 -16.03
CA PHE A 85 2.53 -18.72 -17.36
C PHE A 85 3.92 -18.09 -17.47
N PRO A 86 4.59 -18.21 -18.63
CA PRO A 86 5.95 -17.69 -18.83
C PRO A 86 5.99 -16.18 -19.07
N ASP A 87 4.84 -15.50 -19.04
CA ASP A 87 4.74 -14.06 -19.31
C ASP A 87 5.53 -13.26 -18.28
N THR A 88 6.16 -12.18 -18.75
CA THR A 88 6.63 -11.12 -17.87
C THR A 88 5.45 -10.37 -17.24
N ALA A 89 5.68 -9.71 -16.11
CA ALA A 89 4.65 -8.87 -15.47
C ALA A 89 4.10 -7.78 -16.42
N TYR A 90 4.93 -7.26 -17.33
CA TYR A 90 4.52 -6.27 -18.32
C TYR A 90 3.60 -6.86 -19.39
N GLU A 91 3.92 -8.05 -19.91
CA GLU A 91 3.07 -8.74 -20.88
C GLU A 91 1.72 -9.10 -20.27
N ALA A 92 1.73 -9.63 -19.05
CA ALA A 92 0.50 -9.95 -18.33
C ALA A 92 -0.36 -8.69 -18.02
N ALA A 93 0.27 -7.53 -17.78
CA ALA A 93 -0.44 -6.25 -17.59
C ALA A 93 -1.09 -5.69 -18.87
N ARG A 94 -0.66 -6.16 -20.05
CA ARG A 94 -1.12 -5.66 -21.36
C ARG A 94 -2.20 -6.51 -22.02
N LYS A 95 -2.51 -7.68 -21.45
CA LYS A 95 -3.58 -8.58 -21.91
C LYS A 95 -4.93 -8.06 -21.43
#